data_AF-A0A645E520-F1
#
_entry.id   AF-A0A645E520-F1
#
_cell.length_a   1.000
_cell.length_b   1.000
_cell.length_c   1.000
_cell.angle_alpha   90.00
_cell.angle_beta   90.00
_cell.angle_gamma   90.00
#
_symmetry.space_group_name_H-M   'P 1'
#
loop_
_entity.id
_entity.type
_entity.pdbx_description
1 polymer ?
#
loop_
_entity_poly.entity_id
_entity_poly.type
_entity_poly.pdbx_seq_one_letter_code
_entity_poly.pdbx_strand_id
1 'polypeptide(L)'
;MQDNLVTKTGGPGIQMSGVNGGIVKNNVVDSSGSCDDGRKWGRGSGLWTWSTSDVLIEKNRFLNANGPGDSAGAHIDYNCRNIILQYNFSANNAGGFCEILGNNYNCAYRYNISVNDGYRIKGKDGAFQEGKIFWLSGYVGKDNPRGPFNSYFYNNTIYVKKDIVARFAIAKTSEGICIANNMFIIEGESIEVEGDQYVVDKKGDADERRVFFENNLYLRVGSWPSSVLIHDAKPVYGNPEFHCAGGLALTDYIPSNESLIRDRGTEIKPIAGDTIGLTIGLKVEKDILGNDILGKPDIGAIEM
;
A
#
# COMPACT_ATOMS: atom_id res chain seq x y z
N MET A 1 -1.70 -4.45 20.14
CA MET A 1 -0.48 -5.28 20.07
C MET A 1 0.70 -4.38 19.79
N GLN A 2 1.70 -4.32 20.68
CA GLN A 2 2.81 -3.37 20.51
C GLN A 2 4.16 -3.92 20.94
N ASP A 3 5.21 -3.38 20.33
CA ASP A 3 6.62 -3.61 20.70
C ASP A 3 7.05 -5.09 20.63
N ASN A 4 6.53 -5.84 19.65
CA ASN A 4 6.86 -7.25 19.45
C ASN A 4 7.89 -7.45 18.34
N LEU A 5 8.70 -8.50 18.47
CA LEU A 5 9.53 -9.06 17.40
C LEU A 5 8.98 -10.44 17.00
N VAL A 6 8.48 -10.54 15.77
CA VAL A 6 7.92 -11.78 15.20
C VAL A 6 8.79 -12.20 14.03
N THR A 7 9.43 -13.37 14.11
CA THR A 7 10.37 -13.80 13.06
C THR A 7 10.10 -15.21 12.57
N LYS A 8 10.30 -15.43 11.27
CA LYS A 8 10.34 -16.75 10.63
C LYS A 8 9.08 -17.60 10.86
N THR A 9 7.90 -16.98 10.93
CA THR A 9 6.64 -17.71 11.03
C THR A 9 6.38 -18.50 9.75
N GLY A 10 5.86 -19.72 9.86
CA GLY A 10 5.53 -20.53 8.68
C GLY A 10 4.31 -20.02 7.90
N GLY A 11 3.43 -19.30 8.60
CA GLY A 11 2.29 -18.57 8.07
C GLY A 11 2.48 -17.06 8.23
N PRO A 12 1.39 -16.27 8.30
CA PRO A 12 1.50 -14.83 8.53
C PRO A 12 2.13 -14.51 9.88
N GLY A 13 2.72 -13.32 10.00
CA GLY A 13 3.28 -12.85 11.27
C GLY A 13 2.20 -12.43 12.26
N ILE A 14 1.28 -11.56 11.83
CA ILE A 14 0.13 -11.09 12.60
C ILE A 14 -1.13 -11.28 11.76
N GLN A 15 -2.20 -11.79 12.37
CA GLN A 15 -3.48 -12.00 11.71
C GLN A 15 -4.59 -11.49 12.62
N MET A 16 -5.51 -10.68 12.07
CA MET A 16 -6.66 -10.17 12.79
C MET A 16 -7.95 -10.61 12.08
N SER A 17 -8.75 -11.45 12.76
CA SER A 17 -10.06 -11.90 12.31
C SER A 17 -11.14 -11.44 13.28
N GLY A 18 -12.16 -10.71 12.81
CA GLY A 18 -13.30 -10.35 13.65
C GLY A 18 -12.99 -9.33 14.75
N VAL A 19 -11.90 -8.56 14.61
CA VAL A 19 -11.49 -7.56 15.62
C VAL A 19 -12.29 -6.28 15.42
N ASN A 20 -12.72 -5.64 16.51
CA ASN A 20 -13.35 -4.32 16.48
C ASN A 20 -12.61 -3.40 17.46
N GLY A 21 -11.94 -2.38 16.93
CA GLY A 21 -11.09 -1.50 17.70
C GLY A 21 -9.70 -2.12 17.94
N GLY A 22 -8.65 -1.33 17.75
CA GLY A 22 -7.32 -1.75 18.15
C GLY A 22 -6.20 -0.88 17.63
N ILE A 23 -5.03 -1.01 18.25
CA ILE A 23 -3.79 -0.42 17.77
C ILE A 23 -2.73 -1.53 17.65
N VAL A 24 -2.12 -1.64 16.47
CA VAL A 24 -0.96 -2.48 16.19
C VAL A 24 0.23 -1.58 15.91
N LYS A 25 1.17 -1.51 16.85
CA LYS A 25 2.20 -0.47 16.83
C LYS A 25 3.61 -0.93 17.17
N ASN A 26 4.62 -0.34 16.53
CA ASN A 26 6.04 -0.57 16.86
C ASN A 26 6.47 -2.05 16.81
N ASN A 27 5.79 -2.88 16.01
CA ASN A 27 6.18 -4.28 15.86
C ASN A 27 7.19 -4.42 14.72
N VAL A 28 8.07 -5.41 14.83
CA VAL A 28 8.93 -5.87 13.74
C VAL A 28 8.50 -7.28 13.38
N VAL A 29 8.04 -7.46 12.14
CA VAL A 29 7.75 -8.75 11.55
C VAL A 29 8.76 -9.00 10.44
N ASP A 30 9.51 -10.10 10.54
CA ASP A 30 10.53 -10.45 9.56
C ASP A 30 10.40 -11.91 9.12
N SER A 31 10.41 -12.14 7.81
CA SER A 31 10.44 -13.46 7.21
C SER A 31 9.19 -14.30 7.52
N SER A 32 8.01 -13.69 7.50
CA SER A 32 6.74 -14.43 7.54
C SER A 32 6.58 -15.29 6.29
N GLY A 33 5.88 -16.41 6.40
CA GLY A 33 5.86 -17.43 5.34
C GLY A 33 7.20 -18.14 5.14
N SER A 34 8.03 -18.23 6.19
CA SER A 34 9.29 -18.97 6.16
C SER A 34 9.07 -20.46 5.85
N CYS A 35 9.93 -21.01 4.99
CA CYS A 35 9.99 -22.42 4.63
C CYS A 35 11.25 -23.13 5.15
N ASP A 36 11.89 -22.57 6.18
CA ASP A 36 13.11 -23.13 6.82
C ASP A 36 12.87 -24.44 7.60
N ASP A 37 11.62 -24.89 7.70
CA ASP A 37 11.19 -26.16 8.28
C ASP A 37 10.08 -26.76 7.39
N GLY A 38 10.21 -28.03 7.01
CA GLY A 38 9.28 -28.69 6.09
C GLY A 38 7.84 -28.84 6.60
N ARG A 39 7.57 -28.55 7.88
CA ARG A 39 6.21 -28.49 8.45
C ARG A 39 5.54 -27.14 8.25
N LYS A 40 6.30 -26.10 7.90
CA LYS A 40 5.77 -24.75 7.69
C LYS A 40 5.03 -24.67 6.36
N TRP A 41 3.95 -23.89 6.36
CA TRP A 41 3.15 -23.67 5.16
C TRP A 41 3.93 -22.93 4.07
N GLY A 42 4.91 -22.09 4.42
CA GLY A 42 5.75 -21.39 3.45
C GLY A 42 5.02 -20.26 2.71
N ARG A 43 4.00 -19.68 3.35
CA ARG A 43 3.24 -18.54 2.80
C ARG A 43 2.66 -17.68 3.91
N GLY A 44 2.91 -16.38 3.87
CA GLY A 44 2.25 -15.47 4.81
C GLY A 44 2.70 -14.03 4.73
N SER A 45 1.74 -13.12 4.80
CA SER A 45 1.99 -11.69 4.97
C SER A 45 2.56 -11.35 6.33
N GLY A 46 3.25 -10.21 6.42
CA GLY A 46 3.69 -9.70 7.72
C GLY A 46 2.49 -9.44 8.63
N LEU A 47 1.46 -8.80 8.09
CA LEU A 47 0.16 -8.61 8.74
C LEU A 47 -1.01 -8.68 7.76
N TRP A 48 -2.15 -9.21 8.18
CA TRP A 48 -3.42 -9.01 7.46
C TRP A 48 -4.64 -8.97 8.37
N THR A 49 -5.70 -8.32 7.88
CA THR A 49 -6.99 -8.12 8.55
C THR A 49 -8.10 -8.76 7.74
N TRP A 50 -9.03 -9.44 8.40
CA TRP A 50 -10.23 -10.01 7.79
C TRP A 50 -11.44 -9.79 8.69
N SER A 51 -12.56 -9.35 8.13
CA SER A 51 -13.79 -9.04 8.89
C SER A 51 -13.53 -8.17 10.13
N THR A 52 -12.66 -7.17 10.00
CA THR A 52 -12.11 -6.39 11.11
C THR A 52 -12.43 -4.91 10.93
N SER A 53 -12.70 -4.19 12.03
CA SER A 53 -13.02 -2.76 11.98
C SER A 53 -12.24 -1.91 12.97
N ASP A 54 -12.03 -0.65 12.61
CA ASP A 54 -11.55 0.41 13.50
C ASP A 54 -10.17 0.12 14.12
N VAL A 55 -9.22 -0.31 13.27
CA VAL A 55 -7.85 -0.64 13.68
C VAL A 55 -6.83 0.31 13.07
N LEU A 56 -5.98 0.88 13.93
CA LEU A 56 -4.79 1.64 13.55
C LEU A 56 -3.56 0.74 13.55
N ILE A 57 -2.90 0.63 12.41
CA ILE A 57 -1.65 -0.11 12.23
C ILE A 57 -0.55 0.93 11.97
N GLU A 58 0.29 1.20 12.96
CA GLU A 58 1.27 2.28 12.85
C GLU A 58 2.70 1.96 13.30
N LYS A 59 3.70 2.57 12.65
CA LYS A 59 5.11 2.47 13.08
C LYS A 59 5.66 1.05 13.13
N ASN A 60 5.11 0.13 12.35
CA ASN A 60 5.59 -1.25 12.26
C ASN A 60 6.62 -1.39 11.14
N ARG A 61 7.45 -2.43 11.23
CA ARG A 61 8.36 -2.88 10.18
C ARG A 61 7.92 -4.24 9.68
N PHE A 62 7.62 -4.36 8.38
CA PHE A 62 7.23 -5.62 7.73
C PHE A 62 8.25 -6.00 6.67
N LEU A 63 9.09 -6.99 6.97
CA LEU A 63 10.27 -7.32 6.17
C LEU A 63 10.20 -8.75 5.66
N ASN A 64 10.60 -8.95 4.40
CA ASN A 64 10.89 -10.27 3.85
C ASN A 64 9.74 -11.29 3.90
N ALA A 65 8.47 -10.84 3.87
CA ALA A 65 7.34 -11.77 3.76
C ALA A 65 7.45 -12.59 2.46
N ASN A 66 7.24 -13.91 2.55
CA ASN A 66 7.46 -14.81 1.43
C ASN A 66 6.31 -15.80 1.24
N GLY A 67 6.20 -16.32 0.02
CA GLY A 67 5.26 -17.37 -0.36
C GLY A 67 4.75 -17.25 -1.79
N PRO A 68 4.08 -18.30 -2.31
CA PRO A 68 3.60 -18.38 -3.69
C PRO A 68 2.37 -17.50 -3.99
N GLY A 69 1.75 -16.92 -2.95
CA GLY A 69 0.60 -16.01 -3.02
C GLY A 69 0.51 -15.16 -1.75
N ASP A 70 -0.36 -14.16 -1.72
CA ASP A 70 -0.49 -13.18 -0.62
C ASP A 70 0.91 -12.59 -0.31
N SER A 71 1.34 -12.59 0.95
CA SER A 71 2.73 -12.29 1.35
C SER A 71 3.16 -10.84 1.13
N ALA A 72 2.21 -9.91 1.15
CA ALA A 72 2.47 -8.48 1.31
C ALA A 72 3.05 -8.17 2.70
N GLY A 73 3.70 -7.01 2.85
CA GLY A 73 4.17 -6.55 4.16
C GLY A 73 3.00 -6.42 5.16
N ALA A 74 1.98 -5.65 4.78
CA ALA A 74 0.69 -5.66 5.44
C ALA A 74 -0.43 -5.40 4.43
N HIS A 75 -1.51 -6.16 4.49
CA HIS A 75 -2.67 -5.98 3.60
C HIS A 75 -4.02 -6.00 4.33
N ILE A 76 -5.02 -5.45 3.67
CA ILE A 76 -6.40 -5.43 4.12
C ILE A 76 -7.15 -6.47 3.28
N ASP A 77 -7.40 -7.64 3.89
CA ASP A 77 -8.24 -8.68 3.29
C ASP A 77 -9.71 -8.19 3.28
N TYR A 78 -10.67 -9.02 2.89
CA TYR A 78 -12.04 -8.55 2.68
C TYR A 78 -12.88 -8.38 3.97
N ASN A 79 -14.00 -7.65 3.85
CA ASN A 79 -14.98 -7.36 4.90
C ASN A 79 -14.50 -6.46 6.05
N CYS A 80 -13.51 -5.60 5.81
CA CYS A 80 -12.98 -4.69 6.81
C CYS A 80 -13.55 -3.26 6.70
N ARG A 81 -13.37 -2.47 7.76
CA ARG A 81 -13.80 -1.06 7.79
C ARG A 81 -12.86 -0.21 8.63
N ASN A 82 -12.52 1.00 8.17
CA ASN A 82 -11.68 1.94 8.93
C ASN A 82 -10.35 1.32 9.38
N ILE A 83 -9.70 0.57 8.49
CA ILE A 83 -8.35 0.03 8.72
C ILE A 83 -7.35 1.02 8.15
N ILE A 84 -6.45 1.51 9.01
CA ILE A 84 -5.53 2.59 8.65
C ILE A 84 -4.11 2.14 8.90
N LEU A 85 -3.33 2.05 7.82
CA LEU A 85 -1.90 1.82 7.86
C LEU A 85 -1.19 3.18 7.74
N GLN A 86 -0.53 3.61 8.81
CA GLN A 86 0.24 4.85 8.80
C GLN A 86 1.65 4.70 9.37
N TYR A 87 2.62 5.42 8.84
CA TYR A 87 3.98 5.43 9.41
C TYR A 87 4.67 4.06 9.44
N ASN A 88 4.23 3.10 8.63
CA ASN A 88 4.86 1.79 8.58
C ASN A 88 5.98 1.78 7.53
N PHE A 89 6.97 0.92 7.77
CA PHE A 89 8.02 0.62 6.82
C PHE A 89 7.86 -0.83 6.34
N SER A 90 7.81 -1.05 5.04
CA SER A 90 7.80 -2.38 4.44
C SER A 90 8.94 -2.53 3.45
N ALA A 91 9.60 -3.69 3.46
CA ALA A 91 10.65 -3.97 2.48
C ALA A 91 10.79 -5.44 2.09
N ASN A 92 11.11 -5.63 0.82
CA ASN A 92 11.40 -6.94 0.22
C ASN A 92 10.32 -7.98 0.50
N ASN A 93 9.05 -7.60 0.52
CA ASN A 93 7.94 -8.53 0.66
C ASN A 93 7.54 -9.07 -0.72
N ALA A 94 7.43 -10.39 -0.85
CA ALA A 94 7.10 -11.06 -2.12
C ALA A 94 5.77 -10.56 -2.71
N GLY A 95 4.77 -10.35 -1.86
CA GLY A 95 3.40 -10.04 -2.27
C GLY A 95 3.12 -8.61 -2.66
N GLY A 96 3.78 -7.63 -2.05
CA GLY A 96 3.45 -6.25 -2.33
C GLY A 96 3.41 -5.30 -1.15
N PHE A 97 2.94 -4.10 -1.46
CA PHE A 97 2.80 -2.99 -0.52
C PHE A 97 1.33 -2.70 -0.20
N CYS A 98 0.59 -2.10 -1.13
CA CYS A 98 -0.82 -1.75 -0.93
C CYS A 98 -1.71 -2.82 -1.56
N GLU A 99 -2.42 -3.56 -0.71
CA GLU A 99 -3.43 -4.53 -1.12
C GLU A 99 -4.68 -4.33 -0.28
N ILE A 100 -5.77 -3.92 -0.93
CA ILE A 100 -7.08 -3.75 -0.34
C ILE A 100 -8.06 -4.62 -1.12
N LEU A 101 -8.51 -5.69 -0.49
CA LEU A 101 -9.46 -6.61 -1.09
C LEU A 101 -10.91 -6.08 -1.01
N GLY A 102 -11.87 -6.93 -1.34
CA GLY A 102 -13.24 -6.51 -1.57
C GLY A 102 -14.03 -6.20 -0.30
N ASN A 103 -15.16 -5.52 -0.48
CA ASN A 103 -16.10 -5.18 0.60
C ASN A 103 -15.44 -4.49 1.80
N ASN A 104 -14.42 -3.68 1.52
CA ASN A 104 -13.70 -2.87 2.48
C ASN A 104 -14.20 -1.42 2.43
N TYR A 105 -14.30 -0.74 3.58
CA TYR A 105 -14.88 0.60 3.65
C TYR A 105 -13.97 1.58 4.39
N ASN A 106 -13.68 2.74 3.79
CA ASN A 106 -12.94 3.84 4.43
C ASN A 106 -11.56 3.41 4.96
N CYS A 107 -10.82 2.65 4.16
CA CYS A 107 -9.49 2.15 4.52
C CYS A 107 -8.40 3.06 3.97
N ALA A 108 -7.23 3.08 4.63
CA ALA A 108 -6.15 3.96 4.21
C ALA A 108 -4.74 3.39 4.35
N TYR A 109 -3.88 3.82 3.43
CA TYR A 109 -2.42 3.76 3.53
C TYR A 109 -1.90 5.19 3.42
N ARG A 110 -1.25 5.68 4.48
CA ARG A 110 -0.70 7.04 4.50
C ARG A 110 0.65 7.17 5.18
N TYR A 111 1.54 8.01 4.68
CA TYR A 111 2.84 8.24 5.33
C TYR A 111 3.63 6.95 5.59
N ASN A 112 3.49 5.94 4.74
CA ASN A 112 4.29 4.71 4.82
C ASN A 112 5.45 4.78 3.83
N ILE A 113 6.50 3.99 4.10
CA ILE A 113 7.61 3.79 3.19
C ILE A 113 7.62 2.33 2.75
N SER A 114 7.67 2.10 1.43
CA SER A 114 7.73 0.78 0.81
C SER A 114 9.00 0.65 -0.04
N VAL A 115 9.74 -0.43 0.14
CA VAL A 115 11.04 -0.63 -0.50
C VAL A 115 11.13 -2.01 -1.13
N ASN A 116 11.16 -2.07 -2.48
CA ASN A 116 11.33 -3.32 -3.23
C ASN A 116 10.27 -4.40 -2.91
N ASP A 117 9.09 -3.99 -2.44
CA ASP A 117 7.95 -4.88 -2.26
C ASP A 117 7.37 -5.30 -3.62
N GLY A 118 6.68 -6.44 -3.64
CA GLY A 118 5.97 -6.93 -4.83
C GLY A 118 6.88 -7.57 -5.89
N TYR A 119 8.04 -8.10 -5.50
CA TYR A 119 9.00 -8.68 -6.45
C TYR A 119 8.57 -10.04 -7.04
N ARG A 120 7.58 -10.72 -6.46
CA ARG A 120 7.16 -12.07 -6.90
C ARG A 120 6.63 -12.03 -8.33
N ILE A 121 7.01 -13.04 -9.10
CA ILE A 121 6.60 -13.24 -10.49
C ILE A 121 5.73 -14.48 -10.55
N LYS A 122 4.48 -14.35 -11.01
CA LYS A 122 3.57 -15.48 -11.22
C LYS A 122 4.16 -16.49 -12.20
N GLY A 123 3.99 -17.78 -11.91
CA GLY A 123 4.53 -18.89 -12.69
C GLY A 123 6.00 -19.23 -12.39
N LYS A 124 6.70 -18.43 -11.59
CA LYS A 124 8.08 -18.69 -11.15
C LYS A 124 8.09 -19.23 -9.72
N ASP A 125 8.95 -20.21 -9.42
CA ASP A 125 9.15 -20.77 -8.08
C ASP A 125 7.85 -21.23 -7.38
N GLY A 126 6.90 -21.75 -8.18
CA GLY A 126 5.58 -22.20 -7.69
C GLY A 126 4.60 -21.07 -7.36
N ALA A 127 4.92 -19.81 -7.66
CA ALA A 127 4.03 -18.68 -7.44
C ALA A 127 2.80 -18.76 -8.35
N PHE A 128 1.62 -18.60 -7.76
CA PHE A 128 0.34 -18.54 -8.48
C PHE A 128 -0.29 -17.15 -8.45
N GLN A 129 0.31 -16.19 -7.74
CA GLN A 129 -0.05 -14.76 -7.79
C GLN A 129 1.17 -13.89 -8.06
N GLU A 130 0.95 -12.77 -8.74
CA GLU A 130 1.92 -11.68 -8.88
C GLU A 130 2.09 -10.91 -7.56
N GLY A 131 3.31 -10.44 -7.31
CA GLY A 131 3.53 -9.36 -6.35
C GLY A 131 3.08 -8.02 -6.91
N LYS A 132 2.46 -7.14 -6.12
CA LYS A 132 1.87 -5.87 -6.60
C LYS A 132 2.22 -4.67 -5.71
N ILE A 133 2.53 -3.54 -6.32
CA ILE A 133 2.78 -2.30 -5.59
C ILE A 133 1.46 -1.68 -5.10
N PHE A 134 0.45 -1.71 -5.97
CA PHE A 134 -0.87 -1.17 -5.67
C PHE A 134 -1.95 -2.07 -6.24
N TRP A 135 -2.81 -2.58 -5.36
CA TRP A 135 -3.89 -3.48 -5.71
C TRP A 135 -5.19 -3.14 -4.97
N LEU A 136 -6.23 -2.83 -5.74
CA LEU A 136 -7.62 -2.80 -5.27
C LEU A 136 -8.37 -3.97 -5.92
N SER A 137 -9.00 -4.84 -5.13
CA SER A 137 -9.61 -6.08 -5.61
C SER A 137 -11.11 -6.15 -5.30
N GLY A 138 -11.88 -6.74 -6.21
CA GLY A 138 -13.28 -7.11 -5.96
C GLY A 138 -13.47 -8.39 -5.14
N TYR A 139 -12.38 -9.02 -4.70
CA TYR A 139 -12.41 -10.34 -4.08
C TYR A 139 -13.04 -10.34 -2.68
N VAL A 140 -14.02 -11.22 -2.48
CA VAL A 140 -14.74 -11.41 -1.21
C VAL A 140 -14.80 -12.90 -0.79
N GLY A 141 -13.80 -13.69 -1.19
CA GLY A 141 -13.77 -15.13 -0.96
C GLY A 141 -14.39 -15.94 -2.10
N LYS A 142 -15.71 -15.84 -2.31
CA LYS A 142 -16.45 -16.59 -3.34
C LYS A 142 -17.67 -15.83 -3.87
N ASP A 143 -17.84 -15.82 -5.20
CA ASP A 143 -18.94 -15.21 -5.94
C ASP A 143 -19.17 -13.71 -5.60
N ASN A 144 -20.03 -13.01 -6.36
CA ASN A 144 -20.46 -11.63 -6.08
C ASN A 144 -19.32 -10.62 -5.78
N PRO A 145 -18.43 -10.34 -6.74
CA PRO A 145 -17.34 -9.39 -6.51
C PRO A 145 -17.86 -8.03 -6.06
N ARG A 146 -17.19 -7.46 -5.04
CA ARG A 146 -17.47 -6.14 -4.48
C ARG A 146 -16.13 -5.48 -4.22
N GLY A 147 -15.82 -4.39 -4.91
CA GLY A 147 -14.58 -3.67 -4.69
C GLY A 147 -14.55 -2.97 -3.33
N PRO A 148 -13.39 -2.46 -2.93
CA PRO A 148 -13.32 -1.54 -1.80
C PRO A 148 -14.04 -0.23 -2.13
N PHE A 149 -14.60 0.38 -1.09
CA PHE A 149 -15.34 1.63 -1.12
C PHE A 149 -14.60 2.70 -0.28
N ASN A 150 -14.31 3.86 -0.86
CA ASN A 150 -13.56 4.95 -0.23
C ASN A 150 -12.18 4.49 0.28
N SER A 151 -11.26 4.23 -0.64
CA SER A 151 -9.86 3.92 -0.32
C SER A 151 -9.01 5.19 -0.40
N TYR A 152 -8.26 5.48 0.67
CA TYR A 152 -7.37 6.63 0.76
C TYR A 152 -5.90 6.21 0.72
N PHE A 153 -5.18 6.60 -0.31
CA PHE A 153 -3.77 6.26 -0.51
C PHE A 153 -2.98 7.54 -0.73
N TYR A 154 -2.32 8.06 0.31
CA TYR A 154 -1.69 9.38 0.20
C TYR A 154 -0.42 9.56 1.02
N ASN A 155 0.48 10.44 0.55
CA ASN A 155 1.72 10.73 1.25
C ASN A 155 2.58 9.48 1.53
N ASN A 156 2.51 8.43 0.71
CA ASN A 156 3.42 7.29 0.84
C ASN A 156 4.66 7.49 -0.03
N THR A 157 5.80 6.96 0.39
CA THR A 157 7.03 6.90 -0.43
C THR A 157 7.28 5.46 -0.86
N ILE A 158 7.26 5.20 -2.16
CA ILE A 158 7.45 3.88 -2.75
C ILE A 158 8.71 3.89 -3.59
N TYR A 159 9.66 3.03 -3.26
CA TYR A 159 10.85 2.79 -4.06
C TYR A 159 10.88 1.36 -4.59
N VAL A 160 11.14 1.22 -5.90
CA VAL A 160 11.30 -0.07 -6.57
C VAL A 160 12.55 -0.01 -7.45
N LYS A 161 13.55 -0.81 -7.11
CA LYS A 161 14.78 -0.92 -7.90
C LYS A 161 14.54 -1.48 -9.29
N LYS A 162 15.45 -1.19 -10.21
CA LYS A 162 15.33 -1.49 -11.64
C LYS A 162 14.97 -2.95 -11.98
N ASP A 163 15.45 -3.91 -11.21
CA ASP A 163 15.30 -5.34 -11.48
C ASP A 163 13.92 -5.91 -11.08
N ILE A 164 13.06 -5.10 -10.45
CA ILE A 164 11.70 -5.48 -10.09
C ILE A 164 10.74 -4.78 -11.05
N VAL A 165 9.91 -5.57 -11.72
CA VAL A 165 8.77 -5.04 -12.48
C VAL A 165 7.68 -4.65 -11.48
N ALA A 166 7.36 -3.36 -11.40
CA ALA A 166 6.27 -2.86 -10.57
C ALA A 166 4.92 -3.22 -11.21
N ARG A 167 4.05 -3.89 -10.45
CA ARG A 167 2.75 -4.34 -10.95
C ARG A 167 1.61 -3.64 -10.25
N PHE A 168 0.60 -3.29 -11.03
CA PHE A 168 -0.59 -2.57 -10.60
C PHE A 168 -1.84 -3.33 -11.00
N ALA A 169 -2.87 -3.31 -10.16
CA ALA A 169 -4.17 -3.87 -10.49
C ALA A 169 -5.29 -3.09 -9.79
N ILE A 170 -6.32 -2.68 -10.52
CA ILE A 170 -7.47 -1.97 -9.95
C ILE A 170 -8.74 -2.61 -10.50
N ALA A 171 -9.51 -3.27 -9.64
CA ALA A 171 -10.79 -3.86 -10.00
C ALA A 171 -11.78 -2.77 -10.41
N LYS A 172 -12.61 -3.06 -11.42
CA LYS A 172 -13.63 -2.12 -11.94
C LYS A 172 -14.73 -1.84 -10.91
N THR A 173 -14.92 -2.78 -9.99
CA THR A 173 -15.83 -2.68 -8.85
C THR A 173 -15.33 -1.77 -7.72
N SER A 174 -14.08 -1.27 -7.78
CA SER A 174 -13.55 -0.31 -6.80
C SER A 174 -14.21 1.05 -6.99
N GLU A 175 -14.65 1.68 -5.90
CA GLU A 175 -15.37 2.96 -5.94
C GLU A 175 -14.90 3.88 -4.81
N GLY A 176 -14.83 5.18 -5.06
CA GLY A 176 -14.27 6.14 -4.13
C GLY A 176 -12.78 5.89 -3.93
N ILE A 177 -11.95 6.51 -4.76
CA ILE A 177 -10.51 6.28 -4.72
C ILE A 177 -9.81 7.63 -4.59
N CYS A 178 -8.98 7.78 -3.56
CA CYS A 178 -8.10 8.94 -3.37
C CYS A 178 -6.64 8.48 -3.48
N ILE A 179 -5.91 8.99 -4.48
CA ILE A 179 -4.46 8.77 -4.68
C ILE A 179 -3.79 10.13 -4.82
N ALA A 180 -3.09 10.59 -3.79
CA ALA A 180 -2.49 11.92 -3.82
C ALA A 180 -1.21 12.05 -3.00
N ASN A 181 -0.32 12.96 -3.40
CA ASN A 181 0.94 13.25 -2.69
C ASN A 181 1.85 12.02 -2.49
N ASN A 182 1.70 10.94 -3.24
CA ASN A 182 2.60 9.79 -3.13
C ASN A 182 3.85 9.99 -3.99
N MET A 183 4.95 9.33 -3.63
CA MET A 183 6.13 9.19 -4.48
C MET A 183 6.20 7.77 -5.05
N PHE A 184 6.02 7.62 -6.36
CA PHE A 184 6.24 6.37 -7.09
C PHE A 184 7.62 6.40 -7.76
N ILE A 185 8.66 6.07 -6.98
CA ILE A 185 10.05 6.06 -7.43
C ILE A 185 10.42 4.66 -7.93
N ILE A 186 9.98 4.38 -9.15
CA ILE A 186 10.16 3.08 -9.80
C ILE A 186 11.25 3.22 -10.86
N GLU A 187 12.40 2.60 -10.62
CA GLU A 187 13.54 2.62 -11.54
C GLU A 187 13.31 1.71 -12.75
N GLY A 188 12.52 0.65 -12.61
CA GLY A 188 12.26 -0.39 -13.61
C GLY A 188 10.94 -0.26 -14.35
N GLU A 189 10.58 -1.31 -15.08
CA GLU A 189 9.31 -1.37 -15.81
C GLU A 189 8.11 -1.33 -14.84
N SER A 190 7.00 -0.76 -15.30
CA SER A 190 5.71 -0.81 -14.63
C SER A 190 4.67 -1.37 -15.59
N ILE A 191 3.91 -2.37 -15.14
CA ILE A 191 2.84 -3.00 -15.94
C ILE A 191 1.55 -3.09 -15.13
N GLU A 192 0.42 -3.10 -15.82
CA GLU A 192 -0.82 -3.60 -15.25
C GLU A 192 -0.86 -5.12 -15.35
N VAL A 193 -1.39 -5.76 -14.32
CA VAL A 193 -1.68 -7.20 -14.31
C VAL A 193 -3.13 -7.43 -13.92
N GLU A 194 -3.64 -8.61 -14.21
CA GLU A 194 -4.92 -9.04 -13.66
C GLU A 194 -4.84 -9.11 -12.13
N GLY A 195 -5.92 -8.75 -11.45
CA GLY A 195 -6.07 -9.14 -10.05
C GLY A 195 -6.14 -10.67 -10.00
N ASP A 196 -5.16 -11.36 -9.43
CA ASP A 196 -5.04 -12.83 -9.47
C ASP A 196 -6.16 -13.62 -8.76
N GLN A 197 -7.21 -12.93 -8.35
CA GLN A 197 -8.45 -13.43 -7.76
C GLN A 197 -9.69 -13.00 -8.61
N TYR A 198 -9.49 -12.77 -9.91
CA TYR A 198 -10.48 -12.23 -10.82
C TYR A 198 -11.72 -13.13 -10.92
N VAL A 199 -12.84 -12.64 -10.38
CA VAL A 199 -14.18 -13.04 -10.79
C VAL A 199 -14.61 -12.01 -11.82
N VAL A 200 -15.20 -12.43 -12.95
CA VAL A 200 -15.58 -11.53 -14.06
C VAL A 200 -16.39 -10.34 -13.53
N ASP A 201 -15.75 -9.18 -13.47
CA ASP A 201 -16.32 -7.93 -12.98
C ASP A 201 -17.36 -7.45 -14.00
N LYS A 202 -18.64 -7.75 -13.74
CA LYS A 202 -19.77 -7.12 -14.45
C LYS A 202 -20.34 -5.99 -13.58
N LYS A 203 -19.76 -4.80 -13.66
CA LYS A 203 -20.44 -3.47 -13.68
C LYS A 203 -19.45 -2.30 -13.52
N GLY A 204 -19.81 -1.17 -14.12
CA GLY A 204 -19.30 0.18 -13.82
C GLY A 204 -18.44 0.79 -14.92
N ASP A 205 -19.02 1.69 -15.72
CA ASP A 205 -18.25 2.64 -16.54
C ASP A 205 -17.34 3.49 -15.65
N ALA A 206 -16.26 4.04 -16.22
CA ALA A 206 -15.24 4.76 -15.47
C ALA A 206 -15.71 6.06 -14.80
N ASP A 207 -16.78 6.64 -15.32
CA ASP A 207 -17.25 7.97 -14.95
C ASP A 207 -17.88 8.04 -13.54
N GLU A 208 -18.37 6.93 -12.97
CA GLU A 208 -19.11 6.96 -11.70
C GLU A 208 -18.24 6.64 -10.47
N ARG A 209 -16.94 6.34 -10.63
CA ARG A 209 -16.10 5.75 -9.57
C ARG A 209 -15.61 6.73 -8.49
N ARG A 210 -15.99 8.02 -8.54
CA ARG A 210 -15.62 9.06 -7.57
C ARG A 210 -14.11 9.04 -7.26
N VAL A 211 -13.30 9.28 -8.29
CA VAL A 211 -11.83 9.22 -8.21
C VAL A 211 -11.25 10.63 -8.01
N PHE A 212 -10.42 10.78 -6.98
CA PHE A 212 -9.50 11.90 -6.81
C PHE A 212 -8.07 11.36 -6.95
N PHE A 213 -7.46 11.60 -8.11
CA PHE A 213 -6.10 11.14 -8.39
C PHE A 213 -5.29 12.30 -8.94
N GLU A 214 -4.53 12.95 -8.06
CA GLU A 214 -3.78 14.16 -8.39
C GLU A 214 -2.48 14.26 -7.57
N ASN A 215 -1.49 14.98 -8.09
CA ASN A 215 -0.36 15.50 -7.32
C ASN A 215 0.55 14.41 -6.74
N ASN A 216 0.80 13.34 -7.49
CA ASN A 216 1.79 12.33 -7.14
C ASN A 216 3.11 12.59 -7.89
N LEU A 217 4.22 12.31 -7.24
CA LEU A 217 5.55 12.36 -7.82
C LEU A 217 5.92 11.01 -8.44
N TYR A 218 6.40 11.05 -9.68
CA TYR A 218 6.89 9.90 -10.43
C TYR A 218 8.34 10.12 -10.83
N LEU A 219 9.15 9.06 -10.80
CA LEU A 219 10.53 9.17 -11.29
C LEU A 219 10.57 9.53 -12.79
N ARG A 220 9.60 9.02 -13.57
CA ARG A 220 9.48 9.29 -15.01
C ARG A 220 8.07 9.01 -15.53
N VAL A 221 7.82 9.46 -16.77
CA VAL A 221 6.65 9.02 -17.53
C VAL A 221 6.65 7.50 -17.65
N GLY A 222 5.50 6.87 -17.39
CA GLY A 222 5.33 5.41 -17.39
C GLY A 222 5.60 4.71 -16.05
N SER A 223 6.02 5.42 -14.99
CA SER A 223 6.05 4.84 -13.63
C SER A 223 4.65 4.43 -13.14
N TRP A 224 3.60 5.10 -13.63
CA TRP A 224 2.22 4.61 -13.58
C TRP A 224 1.85 4.08 -14.97
N PRO A 225 1.48 2.79 -15.13
CA PRO A 225 1.22 2.22 -16.45
C PRO A 225 -0.01 2.88 -17.10
N SER A 226 0.08 3.18 -18.39
CA SER A 226 -1.02 3.81 -19.15
C SER A 226 -2.21 2.88 -19.39
N SER A 227 -2.06 1.58 -19.16
CA SER A 227 -3.18 0.63 -19.27
C SER A 227 -4.06 0.61 -18.02
N VAL A 228 -3.52 1.02 -16.86
CA VAL A 228 -4.27 1.07 -15.60
C VAL A 228 -5.47 1.99 -15.74
N LEU A 229 -6.62 1.52 -15.26
CA LEU A 229 -7.94 2.12 -15.43
C LEU A 229 -8.11 3.60 -15.05
N ILE A 230 -7.26 4.13 -14.17
CA ILE A 230 -7.31 5.52 -13.68
C ILE A 230 -5.92 6.15 -13.81
N HIS A 231 -5.87 7.47 -14.00
CA HIS A 231 -4.63 8.21 -14.20
C HIS A 231 -4.59 9.47 -13.35
N ASP A 232 -3.38 9.87 -12.96
CA ASP A 232 -3.15 11.13 -12.26
C ASP A 232 -3.45 12.30 -13.20
N ALA A 233 -4.32 13.22 -12.77
CA ALA A 233 -4.67 14.41 -13.56
C ALA A 233 -3.63 15.54 -13.46
N LYS A 234 -2.75 15.50 -12.45
CA LYS A 234 -1.67 16.47 -12.21
C LYS A 234 -0.38 15.76 -11.78
N PRO A 235 0.19 14.90 -12.64
CA PRO A 235 1.40 14.15 -12.30
C PRO A 235 2.59 15.10 -12.22
N VAL A 236 3.45 14.87 -11.22
CA VAL A 236 4.73 15.55 -11.07
C VAL A 236 5.82 14.55 -11.44
N TYR A 237 6.85 14.99 -12.18
CA TYR A 237 7.96 14.13 -12.58
C TYR A 237 9.28 14.68 -12.08
N GLY A 238 10.12 13.82 -11.51
CA GLY A 238 11.44 14.20 -11.06
C GLY A 238 12.08 13.18 -10.12
N ASN A 239 13.38 13.33 -9.91
CA ASN A 239 14.10 12.56 -8.91
C ASN A 239 14.03 13.31 -7.56
N PRO A 240 13.53 12.67 -6.49
CA PRO A 240 13.53 13.27 -5.15
C PRO A 240 14.93 13.36 -4.52
N GLU A 241 15.92 12.68 -5.11
CA GLU A 241 17.31 12.65 -4.64
C GLU A 241 17.40 12.14 -3.19
N PHE A 242 16.88 10.94 -2.95
CA PHE A 242 16.95 10.30 -1.64
C PHE A 242 18.40 10.14 -1.16
N HIS A 243 18.60 10.29 0.15
CA HIS A 243 19.90 10.09 0.79
C HIS A 243 20.54 8.74 0.44
N CYS A 244 19.77 7.65 0.47
CA CYS A 244 20.25 6.30 0.13
C CYS A 244 19.11 5.41 -0.41
N ALA A 245 18.68 5.65 -1.66
CA ALA A 245 17.63 4.86 -2.29
C ALA A 245 17.90 3.33 -2.22
N GLY A 246 16.90 2.55 -1.79
CA GLY A 246 17.01 1.10 -1.62
C GLY A 246 17.53 0.66 -0.23
N GLY A 247 17.92 1.60 0.63
CA GLY A 247 18.26 1.36 2.02
C GLY A 247 17.05 0.92 2.87
N LEU A 248 17.33 0.50 4.12
CA LEU A 248 16.34 -0.06 5.04
C LEU A 248 16.03 0.85 6.24
N ALA A 249 16.72 1.97 6.39
CA ALA A 249 16.41 2.98 7.40
C ALA A 249 15.37 3.97 6.85
N LEU A 250 14.57 4.55 7.73
CA LEU A 250 13.62 5.62 7.33
C LEU A 250 14.38 6.83 6.76
N THR A 251 15.52 7.17 7.36
CA THR A 251 16.38 8.29 6.96
C THR A 251 16.97 8.15 5.55
N ASP A 252 17.02 6.94 5.02
CA ASP A 252 17.51 6.68 3.67
C ASP A 252 16.62 7.33 2.60
N TYR A 253 15.37 7.62 2.96
CA TYR A 253 14.35 8.20 2.09
C TYR A 253 14.09 9.68 2.38
N ILE A 254 14.91 10.34 3.20
CA ILE A 254 14.91 11.80 3.30
C ILE A 254 15.33 12.33 1.93
N PRO A 255 14.46 13.09 1.23
CA PRO A 255 14.81 13.67 -0.05
C PRO A 255 15.70 14.90 0.09
N SER A 256 16.44 15.27 -0.95
CA SER A 256 17.19 16.54 -1.02
C SER A 256 16.62 17.54 -2.02
N ASN A 257 15.71 17.12 -2.91
CA ASN A 257 15.14 18.01 -3.92
C ASN A 257 13.95 18.84 -3.37
N GLU A 258 14.27 19.88 -2.60
CA GLU A 258 13.27 20.77 -1.98
C GLU A 258 12.29 21.37 -2.99
N SER A 259 12.78 21.74 -4.18
CA SER A 259 11.97 22.43 -5.19
C SER A 259 10.76 21.59 -5.66
N LEU A 260 10.92 20.26 -5.61
CA LEU A 260 9.98 19.25 -6.06
C LEU A 260 9.03 18.78 -4.94
N ILE A 261 9.42 18.95 -3.69
CA ILE A 261 8.83 18.23 -2.56
C ILE A 261 8.27 19.18 -1.50
N ARG A 262 9.07 20.16 -1.07
CA ARG A 262 8.70 21.05 0.05
C ARG A 262 7.47 21.88 -0.29
N ASP A 263 6.46 21.83 0.56
CA ASP A 263 5.17 22.52 0.43
C ASP A 263 4.45 22.23 -0.92
N ARG A 264 4.79 21.10 -1.58
CA ARG A 264 4.22 20.72 -2.90
C ARG A 264 3.03 19.79 -2.80
N GLY A 265 2.72 19.25 -1.63
CA GLY A 265 1.52 18.46 -1.40
C GLY A 265 0.24 19.29 -1.42
N THR A 266 -0.89 18.59 -1.56
CA THR A 266 -2.24 19.15 -1.40
C THR A 266 -2.87 18.67 -0.10
N GLU A 267 -3.76 19.49 0.47
CA GLU A 267 -4.64 19.05 1.54
C GLU A 267 -5.54 17.90 1.05
N ILE A 268 -5.60 16.82 1.82
CA ILE A 268 -6.46 15.67 1.53
C ILE A 268 -7.86 15.95 2.06
N LYS A 269 -8.82 16.02 1.15
CA LYS A 269 -10.24 16.19 1.45
C LYS A 269 -10.96 14.83 1.37
N PRO A 270 -12.12 14.69 2.03
CA PRO A 270 -12.95 13.52 1.83
C PRO A 270 -13.28 13.33 0.35
N ILE A 271 -13.30 12.08 -0.09
CA ILE A 271 -13.75 11.71 -1.43
C ILE A 271 -15.16 12.26 -1.64
N ALA A 272 -15.49 12.69 -2.87
CA ALA A 272 -16.82 13.22 -3.17
C ALA A 272 -17.93 12.27 -2.66
N GLY A 273 -18.88 12.78 -1.88
CA GLY A 273 -19.95 11.97 -1.27
C GLY A 273 -19.56 11.16 -0.02
N ASP A 274 -18.29 11.12 0.36
CA ASP A 274 -17.85 10.62 1.66
C ASP A 274 -17.93 11.75 2.70
N THR A 275 -18.95 11.73 3.55
CA THR A 275 -19.16 12.76 4.57
C THR A 275 -18.32 12.55 5.83
N ILE A 276 -17.63 11.42 5.94
CA ILE A 276 -16.86 11.03 7.13
C ILE A 276 -15.35 11.12 6.84
N GLY A 277 -14.91 10.55 5.71
CA GLY A 277 -13.50 10.27 5.47
C GLY A 277 -13.02 9.12 6.36
N LEU A 278 -11.89 9.31 7.03
CA LEU A 278 -11.34 8.36 7.98
C LEU A 278 -11.79 8.69 9.41
N THR A 279 -12.06 7.67 10.24
CA THR A 279 -12.52 7.86 11.63
C THR A 279 -11.54 8.61 12.51
N ILE A 280 -10.24 8.55 12.21
CA ILE A 280 -9.19 9.29 12.92
C ILE A 280 -8.80 10.60 12.21
N GLY A 281 -9.60 11.02 11.22
CA GLY A 281 -9.34 12.21 10.40
C GLY A 281 -8.38 11.96 9.23
N LEU A 282 -8.49 12.78 8.18
CA LEU A 282 -7.62 12.74 7.00
C LEU A 282 -6.33 13.55 7.19
N LYS A 283 -6.40 14.64 7.95
CA LYS A 283 -5.25 15.44 8.31
C LYS A 283 -4.37 14.66 9.30
N VAL A 284 -3.07 14.70 9.07
CA VAL A 284 -2.05 14.27 10.03
C VAL A 284 -1.22 15.48 10.45
N GLU A 285 -0.63 15.41 11.64
CA GLU A 285 0.19 16.49 12.21
C GLU A 285 1.68 16.20 12.12
N LYS A 286 2.04 14.93 11.90
CA LYS A 286 3.42 14.47 11.85
C LYS A 286 3.67 13.52 10.69
N ASP A 287 4.90 13.51 10.20
CA ASP A 287 5.40 12.56 9.21
C ASP A 287 5.84 11.21 9.83
N ILE A 288 6.41 10.31 9.03
CA ILE A 288 6.88 8.99 9.52
C ILE A 288 8.07 9.09 10.49
N LEU A 289 8.88 10.14 10.41
CA LEU A 289 10.02 10.40 11.30
C LEU A 289 9.59 11.12 12.59
N GLY A 290 8.37 11.64 12.64
CA GLY A 290 7.81 12.39 13.76
C GLY A 290 8.00 13.91 13.66
N ASN A 291 8.46 14.41 12.51
CA ASN A 291 8.57 15.84 12.19
C ASN A 291 7.17 16.44 12.10
N ASP A 292 7.02 17.69 12.52
CA ASP A 292 5.74 18.40 12.43
C ASP A 292 5.48 18.84 10.98
N ILE A 293 4.24 18.64 10.52
CA ILE A 293 3.79 19.12 9.21
C ILE A 293 3.31 20.56 9.38
N LEU A 294 4.07 21.50 8.83
CA LEU A 294 3.81 22.94 8.94
C LEU A 294 3.38 23.49 7.58
N GLY A 295 2.20 24.11 7.50
CA GLY A 295 1.72 24.67 6.24
C GLY A 295 1.15 23.61 5.30
N LYS A 296 1.63 23.56 4.06
CA LYS A 296 1.20 22.53 3.10
C LYS A 296 2.05 21.29 3.33
N PRO A 297 1.47 20.09 3.30
CA PRO A 297 2.27 18.88 3.43
C PRO A 297 3.26 18.78 2.26
N ASP A 298 4.36 18.11 2.50
CA ASP A 298 5.29 17.71 1.45
C ASP A 298 4.69 16.56 0.64
N ILE A 299 5.28 16.27 -0.53
CA ILE A 299 4.97 15.04 -1.27
C ILE A 299 5.76 13.88 -0.63
N GLY A 300 5.14 12.73 -0.45
CA GLY A 300 5.75 11.55 0.16
C GLY A 300 5.54 11.48 1.68
N ALA A 301 6.30 10.58 2.32
CA ALA A 301 6.12 10.20 3.72
C ALA A 301 6.94 11.01 4.74
N ILE A 302 7.87 11.85 4.27
CA ILE A 302 8.84 12.60 5.09
C ILE A 302 8.75 14.08 4.72
N GLU A 303 8.67 14.94 5.74
CA GLU A 303 8.69 16.40 5.65
C GLU A 303 10.13 16.94 5.66
N MET A 304 10.37 18.04 4.94
CA MET A 304 11.68 18.68 4.71
C MET A 304 11.89 20.05 5.36
#